data_AF-A0A9E6AI93-F1
#
_entry.id   AF-A0A9E6AI93-F1
#
_cell.length_a   1.000
_cell.length_b   1.000
_cell.length_c   1.000
_cell.angle_alpha   90.00
_cell.angle_beta   90.00
_cell.angle_gamma   90.00
#
_symmetry.space_group_name_H-M   'P 1'
#
loop_
_entity.id
_entity.type
_entity.pdbx_description
1 polymer ?
#
loop_
_entity_poly.entity_id
_entity_poly.type
_entity_poly.pdbx_seq_one_letter_code
_entity_poly.pdbx_strand_id
1 'polypeptide(L)'
;MSRADRRRQAKASGRGAGTLDGLRKALETASVPGTPKPVLDRTRAILLTYFDTSVMQGKSYTQIVKELAEGLPATGIAAVELQQGGTPPGLACAAGCAFCCILTGDDGGTITEHEAKALYTALAPLAGQSDGRSWHPKACPSLDPETRACRAYERRPMICRSYVSVSAQACEKVSMEQDADGPGVLAAQTTYLVAHSLARVALKGIAKVNTFGMSEIAQAAVEGDSEAEALKRARHNPRSLDDERKRNTEGYLSALGH
;
A
#
# COMPACT_ATOMS: atom_id res chain seq x y z
N MET A 1 4.92 -38.26 -14.66
CA MET A 1 3.68 -37.66 -14.10
C MET A 1 2.85 -37.05 -15.22
N SER A 2 1.65 -37.58 -15.47
CA SER A 2 0.80 -37.11 -16.58
C SER A 2 0.12 -35.77 -16.26
N ARG A 3 -0.39 -35.09 -17.30
CA ARG A 3 -1.18 -33.86 -17.16
C ARG A 3 -2.48 -34.11 -16.37
N ALA A 4 -3.03 -35.33 -16.45
CA ALA A 4 -4.20 -35.75 -15.69
C ALA A 4 -3.87 -35.96 -14.20
N ASP A 5 -2.66 -36.45 -13.88
CA ASP A 5 -2.20 -36.62 -12.49
C ASP A 5 -1.99 -35.28 -11.80
N ARG A 6 -1.42 -34.31 -12.53
CA ARG A 6 -1.30 -32.92 -12.05
C ARG A 6 -2.66 -32.29 -11.78
N ARG A 7 -3.66 -32.57 -12.62
CA ARG A 7 -5.02 -32.02 -12.46
C ARG A 7 -5.78 -32.70 -11.31
N ARG A 8 -5.57 -34.00 -11.08
CA ARG A 8 -6.11 -34.74 -9.94
C ARG A 8 -5.44 -34.34 -8.63
N GLN A 9 -4.12 -34.15 -8.62
CA GLN A 9 -3.40 -33.59 -7.47
C GLN A 9 -3.85 -32.16 -7.16
N ALA A 10 -4.03 -31.30 -8.18
CA ALA A 10 -4.58 -29.95 -8.00
C ALA A 10 -6.02 -29.94 -7.45
N LYS A 11 -6.84 -30.94 -7.82
CA LYS A 11 -8.21 -31.10 -7.31
C LYS A 11 -8.24 -31.70 -5.89
N ALA A 12 -7.28 -32.56 -5.56
CA ALA A 12 -7.10 -33.12 -4.22
C ALA A 12 -6.51 -32.09 -3.24
N SER A 13 -5.56 -31.25 -3.68
CA SER A 13 -5.12 -30.07 -2.92
C SER A 13 -6.20 -28.99 -2.81
N GLY A 14 -7.16 -28.98 -3.74
CA GLY A 14 -8.39 -28.19 -3.65
C GLY A 14 -9.33 -28.56 -2.49
N ARG A 15 -9.20 -29.74 -1.87
CA ARG A 15 -10.01 -30.10 -0.68
C ARG A 15 -9.67 -29.29 0.59
N GLY A 16 -8.54 -28.58 0.61
CA GLY A 16 -8.19 -27.59 1.65
C GLY A 16 -8.32 -26.14 1.18
N ALA A 17 -8.66 -25.88 -0.08
CA ALA A 17 -8.85 -24.54 -0.62
C ALA A 17 -10.19 -24.00 -0.11
N GLY A 18 -10.16 -23.33 1.04
CA GLY A 18 -11.37 -22.93 1.76
C GLY A 18 -11.28 -23.10 3.28
N THR A 19 -10.19 -23.67 3.80
CA THR A 19 -9.98 -23.85 5.25
C THR A 19 -8.91 -22.90 5.77
N LEU A 20 -8.90 -22.68 7.09
CA LEU A 20 -7.86 -21.90 7.77
C LEU A 20 -6.47 -22.55 7.56
N ASP A 21 -6.36 -23.87 7.72
CA ASP A 21 -5.10 -24.59 7.49
C ASP A 21 -4.60 -24.46 6.05
N GLY A 22 -5.52 -24.52 5.07
CA GLY A 22 -5.18 -24.37 3.66
C GLY A 22 -4.66 -22.96 3.35
N LEU A 23 -5.30 -21.94 3.92
CA LEU A 23 -4.88 -20.54 3.77
C LEU A 23 -3.54 -20.28 4.45
N ARG A 24 -3.33 -20.83 5.65
CA ARG A 24 -2.04 -20.76 6.35
C ARG A 24 -0.92 -21.33 5.48
N LYS A 25 -1.09 -22.55 4.96
CA LYS A 25 -0.09 -23.20 4.10
C LYS A 25 0.16 -22.41 2.81
N ALA A 26 -0.88 -21.77 2.27
CA ALA A 26 -0.72 -20.90 1.10
C ALA A 26 0.14 -19.67 1.42
N LEU A 27 -0.01 -19.07 2.60
CA LEU A 27 0.83 -17.96 3.07
C LEU A 27 2.27 -18.42 3.33
N GLU A 28 2.47 -19.58 3.95
CA GLU A 28 3.79 -20.16 4.23
C GLU A 28 4.60 -20.40 2.93
N THR A 29 3.92 -20.87 1.89
CA THR A 29 4.54 -21.24 0.62
C THR A 29 4.52 -20.13 -0.44
N ALA A 30 3.90 -18.98 -0.14
CA ALA A 30 3.81 -17.86 -1.06
C ALA A 30 5.20 -17.32 -1.41
N SER A 31 5.43 -17.17 -2.71
CA SER A 31 6.67 -16.64 -3.29
C SER A 31 6.39 -15.35 -4.06
N VAL A 32 7.24 -14.35 -3.86
CA VAL A 32 7.16 -13.03 -4.50
C VAL A 32 8.49 -12.77 -5.20
N PRO A 33 8.61 -13.13 -6.50
CA PRO A 33 9.87 -13.01 -7.23
C PRO A 33 10.44 -11.59 -7.26
N GLY A 34 11.76 -11.45 -7.12
CA GLY A 34 12.44 -10.15 -7.09
C GLY A 34 12.35 -9.40 -5.76
N THR A 35 11.78 -10.00 -4.70
CA THR A 35 11.91 -9.50 -3.32
C THR A 35 13.16 -10.10 -2.66
N PRO A 36 14.00 -9.33 -1.94
CA PRO A 36 15.13 -9.84 -1.19
C PRO A 36 14.67 -10.85 -0.16
N LYS A 37 15.36 -12.00 -0.09
CA LYS A 37 14.98 -13.10 0.81
C LYS A 37 14.82 -12.67 2.28
N PRO A 38 15.69 -11.84 2.88
CA PRO A 38 15.51 -11.38 4.26
C PRO A 38 14.21 -10.58 4.47
N VAL A 39 13.86 -9.70 3.54
CA VAL A 39 12.63 -8.89 3.60
C VAL A 39 11.40 -9.80 3.43
N LEU A 40 11.45 -10.71 2.46
CA LEU A 40 10.37 -11.66 2.20
C LEU A 40 10.10 -12.57 3.41
N ASP A 41 11.14 -13.16 3.98
CA ASP A 41 11.03 -14.10 5.10
C ASP A 41 10.55 -13.42 6.37
N ARG A 42 11.10 -12.23 6.71
CA ARG A 42 10.64 -11.42 7.85
C ARG A 42 9.17 -11.03 7.68
N THR A 43 8.79 -10.49 6.52
CA THR A 43 7.41 -10.05 6.26
C THR A 43 6.43 -11.23 6.32
N ARG A 44 6.79 -12.38 5.75
CA ARG A 44 5.98 -13.60 5.83
C ARG A 44 5.79 -14.06 7.27
N ALA A 45 6.85 -14.07 8.07
CA ALA A 45 6.76 -14.48 9.47
C ALA A 45 5.76 -13.61 10.25
N ILE A 46 5.82 -12.28 10.08
CA ILE A 46 4.89 -11.37 10.76
C ILE A 46 3.46 -11.56 10.24
N LEU A 47 3.27 -11.75 8.93
CA LEU A 47 1.96 -12.02 8.33
C LEU A 47 1.35 -13.33 8.85
N LEU A 48 2.15 -14.37 9.05
CA LEU A 48 1.73 -15.62 9.67
C LEU A 48 1.35 -15.43 11.15
N THR A 49 2.09 -14.60 11.90
CA THR A 49 1.71 -14.23 13.28
C THR A 49 0.37 -13.50 13.32
N TYR A 50 0.12 -12.57 12.39
CA TYR A 50 -1.18 -11.91 12.26
C TYR A 50 -2.30 -12.93 11.98
N PHE A 51 -2.06 -13.87 11.06
CA PHE A 51 -3.00 -14.93 10.74
C PHE A 51 -3.31 -15.79 11.98
N ASP A 52 -2.29 -16.28 12.68
CA ASP A 52 -2.46 -17.12 13.86
C ASP A 52 -3.21 -16.39 14.98
N THR A 53 -2.86 -15.12 15.21
CA THR A 53 -3.55 -14.27 16.18
C THR A 53 -5.02 -14.07 15.81
N SER A 54 -5.30 -13.87 14.52
CA SER A 54 -6.68 -13.72 14.02
C SER A 54 -7.51 -14.99 14.25
N VAL A 55 -6.91 -16.16 14.03
CA VAL A 55 -7.55 -17.46 14.32
C VAL A 55 -7.79 -17.61 15.82
N MET A 56 -6.79 -17.30 16.66
CA MET A 56 -6.93 -17.33 18.13
C MET A 56 -8.02 -16.39 18.65
N GLN A 57 -8.22 -15.25 17.99
CA GLN A 57 -9.29 -14.29 18.27
C GLN A 57 -10.66 -14.73 17.76
N GLY A 58 -10.77 -15.92 17.15
CA GLY A 58 -12.03 -16.48 16.67
C GLY A 58 -12.53 -15.85 15.36
N LYS A 59 -11.66 -15.16 14.59
CA LYS A 59 -12.06 -14.66 13.27
C LYS A 59 -12.32 -15.83 12.33
N SER A 60 -13.44 -15.76 11.61
CA SER A 60 -13.81 -16.75 10.61
C SER A 60 -12.88 -16.72 9.39
N TYR A 61 -12.85 -17.82 8.64
CA TYR A 61 -12.13 -17.93 7.36
C TYR A 61 -12.48 -16.76 6.42
N THR A 62 -13.77 -16.45 6.25
CA THR A 62 -14.22 -15.37 5.37
C THR A 62 -13.75 -13.99 5.83
N GLN A 63 -13.72 -13.74 7.14
CA GLN A 63 -13.18 -12.48 7.68
C GLN A 63 -11.69 -12.34 7.39
N ILE A 64 -10.90 -13.39 7.65
CA ILE A 64 -9.45 -13.36 7.40
C ILE A 64 -9.15 -13.19 5.90
N VAL A 65 -9.87 -13.90 5.02
CA VAL A 65 -9.75 -13.72 3.57
C VAL A 65 -10.05 -12.29 3.16
N LYS A 66 -11.11 -11.69 3.70
CA LYS A 66 -11.47 -10.30 3.43
C LYS A 66 -10.38 -9.34 3.88
N GLU A 67 -9.90 -9.45 5.12
CA GLU A 67 -8.86 -8.57 5.66
C GLU A 67 -7.55 -8.66 4.88
N LEU A 68 -7.13 -9.88 4.51
CA LEU A 68 -5.97 -10.11 3.64
C LEU A 68 -6.16 -9.50 2.26
N ALA A 69 -7.34 -9.66 1.66
CA ALA A 69 -7.64 -9.12 0.33
C ALA A 69 -7.70 -7.60 0.32
N GLU A 70 -8.22 -6.99 1.39
CA GLU A 70 -8.30 -5.54 1.55
C GLU A 70 -6.95 -4.92 1.94
N GLY A 71 -5.96 -5.71 2.36
CA GLY A 71 -4.63 -5.22 2.74
C GLY A 71 -4.55 -4.64 4.16
N LEU A 72 -5.52 -4.95 5.02
CA LEU A 72 -5.50 -4.56 6.44
C LEU A 72 -4.21 -5.01 7.16
N PRO A 73 -3.78 -6.29 7.08
CA PRO A 73 -2.55 -6.71 7.75
C PRO A 73 -1.31 -6.02 7.17
N ALA A 74 -1.26 -5.76 5.86
CA ALA A 74 -0.14 -5.05 5.26
C ALA A 74 0.03 -3.65 5.87
N THR A 75 -1.08 -2.93 6.04
CA THR A 75 -1.11 -1.61 6.68
C THR A 75 -0.66 -1.69 8.15
N GLY A 76 -1.20 -2.66 8.91
CA GLY A 76 -0.85 -2.82 10.33
C GLY A 76 0.62 -3.20 10.57
N ILE A 77 1.16 -4.13 9.77
CA ILE A 77 2.55 -4.57 9.87
C ILE A 77 3.51 -3.40 9.60
N ALA A 78 3.26 -2.65 8.53
CA ALA A 78 4.11 -1.53 8.15
C ALA A 78 3.99 -0.34 9.12
N ALA A 79 2.81 -0.10 9.70
CA ALA A 79 2.62 0.91 10.73
C ALA A 79 3.45 0.61 11.99
N VAL A 80 3.49 -0.65 12.44
CA VAL A 80 4.35 -1.07 13.57
C VAL A 80 5.82 -0.88 13.24
N GLU A 81 6.24 -1.20 12.01
CA GLU A 81 7.63 -0.98 11.59
C GLU A 81 8.02 0.51 11.59
N LEU A 82 7.14 1.40 11.12
CA LEU A 82 7.38 2.85 11.21
C LEU A 82 7.50 3.32 12.65
N GLN A 83 6.65 2.82 13.56
CA GLN A 83 6.69 3.20 14.97
C GLN A 83 7.99 2.73 15.65
N GLN A 84 8.48 1.54 15.30
CA GLN A 84 9.71 0.97 15.85
C GLN A 84 10.99 1.58 15.27
N GLY A 85 10.97 1.98 13.99
CA GLY A 85 12.13 2.56 13.30
C GLY A 85 12.50 3.96 13.78
N GLY A 86 11.60 4.63 14.50
CA GLY A 86 11.77 6.02 14.91
C GLY A 86 11.70 7.00 13.73
N THR A 87 11.67 8.29 14.05
CA THR A 87 11.78 9.35 13.04
C THR A 87 13.27 9.61 12.78
N PRO A 88 13.75 9.56 11.52
CA PRO A 88 15.12 9.93 11.21
C PRO A 88 15.43 11.35 11.72
N PRO A 89 16.62 11.62 12.26
CA PRO A 89 16.98 12.98 12.65
C PRO A 89 17.10 13.89 11.42
N GLY A 90 16.83 15.19 11.60
CA GLY A 90 17.06 16.19 10.55
C GLY A 90 16.04 16.20 9.41
N LEU A 91 14.85 15.63 9.60
CA LEU A 91 13.78 15.74 8.59
C LEU A 91 13.41 17.21 8.34
N ALA A 92 13.28 17.56 7.06
CA ALA A 92 12.83 18.87 6.61
C ALA A 92 11.28 18.99 6.59
N CYS A 93 10.57 17.92 6.93
CA CYS A 93 9.12 17.90 6.96
C CYS A 93 8.59 18.85 8.06
N ALA A 94 7.79 19.83 7.67
CA ALA A 94 7.14 20.79 8.56
C ALA A 94 5.69 21.04 8.14
N ALA A 95 4.87 21.58 9.05
CA ALA A 95 3.50 21.97 8.73
C ALA A 95 3.49 22.97 7.56
N GLY A 96 2.61 22.76 6.58
CA GLY A 96 2.51 23.58 5.37
C GLY A 96 3.55 23.27 4.28
N CYS A 97 4.53 22.38 4.54
CA CYS A 97 5.38 21.83 3.48
C CYS A 97 4.60 20.77 2.69
N ALA A 98 4.42 20.99 1.38
CA ALA A 98 3.54 20.18 0.54
C ALA A 98 4.19 19.67 -0.76
N PHE A 99 5.51 19.73 -0.89
CA PHE A 99 6.21 19.27 -2.10
C PHE A 99 6.00 17.78 -2.37
N CYS A 100 5.96 16.93 -1.35
CA CYS A 100 5.64 15.50 -1.51
C CYS A 100 4.17 15.23 -1.91
N CYS A 101 3.32 16.25 -1.81
CA CYS A 101 1.92 16.19 -2.22
C CYS A 101 1.72 16.70 -3.65
N ILE A 102 2.77 17.13 -4.35
CA ILE A 102 2.74 17.35 -5.80
C ILE A 102 3.03 16.00 -6.46
N LEU A 103 2.00 15.41 -7.05
CA LEU A 103 2.00 14.03 -7.53
C LEU A 103 2.55 14.00 -8.96
N THR A 104 3.79 13.54 -9.12
CA THR A 104 4.49 13.50 -10.42
C THR A 104 4.16 12.27 -11.27
N GLY A 105 3.35 11.34 -10.76
CA GLY A 105 2.82 10.18 -11.48
C GLY A 105 1.29 10.12 -11.44
N ASP A 106 0.72 9.31 -12.33
CA ASP A 106 -0.74 9.26 -12.55
C ASP A 106 -1.53 8.72 -11.34
N ASP A 107 -0.93 7.81 -10.56
CA ASP A 107 -1.62 7.15 -9.44
C ASP A 107 -1.45 7.89 -8.10
N GLY A 108 -0.49 8.80 -7.98
CA GLY A 108 -0.12 9.44 -6.72
C GLY A 108 0.42 8.48 -5.65
N GLY A 109 0.70 7.24 -6.00
CA GLY A 109 1.05 6.15 -5.10
C GLY A 109 0.03 5.02 -5.08
N THR A 110 0.55 3.80 -5.05
CA THR A 110 -0.23 2.56 -4.96
C THR A 110 -0.64 2.27 -3.52
N ILE A 111 -1.95 2.15 -3.30
CA ILE A 111 -2.55 1.86 -1.99
C ILE A 111 -3.45 0.62 -2.03
N THR A 112 -3.70 0.04 -0.84
CA THR A 112 -4.60 -1.09 -0.63
C THR A 112 -6.06 -0.64 -0.57
N GLU A 113 -7.00 -1.59 -0.64
CA GLU A 113 -8.42 -1.28 -0.49
C GLU A 113 -8.73 -0.67 0.88
N HIS A 114 -8.07 -1.18 1.94
CA HIS A 114 -8.22 -0.68 3.29
C HIS A 114 -7.85 0.81 3.39
N GLU A 115 -6.72 1.20 2.81
CA GLU A 115 -6.29 2.60 2.78
C GLU A 115 -7.15 3.47 1.86
N ALA A 116 -7.58 2.94 0.72
CA ALA A 116 -8.47 3.65 -0.20
C ALA A 116 -9.80 4.01 0.47
N LYS A 117 -10.42 3.06 1.16
CA LYS A 117 -11.66 3.30 1.93
C LYS A 117 -11.45 4.30 3.06
N ALA A 118 -10.34 4.17 3.80
CA ALA A 118 -10.02 5.09 4.89
C ALA A 118 -9.77 6.52 4.41
N LEU A 119 -9.07 6.69 3.29
CA LEU A 119 -8.81 7.98 2.67
C LEU A 119 -10.09 8.60 2.12
N TYR A 120 -10.89 7.82 1.37
CA TYR A 120 -12.20 8.26 0.87
C TYR A 120 -13.09 8.74 2.01
N THR A 121 -13.24 7.93 3.07
CA THR A 121 -14.07 8.26 4.24
C THR A 121 -13.64 9.58 4.89
N ALA A 122 -12.32 9.84 4.96
CA ALA A 122 -11.80 11.07 5.55
C ALA A 122 -12.08 12.31 4.70
N LEU A 123 -12.16 12.16 3.38
CA LEU A 123 -12.29 13.27 2.42
C LEU A 123 -13.72 13.50 1.94
N ALA A 124 -14.59 12.50 1.99
CA ALA A 124 -15.98 12.62 1.56
C ALA A 124 -16.75 13.80 2.21
N PRO A 125 -16.52 14.18 3.48
CA PRO A 125 -17.14 15.38 4.06
C PRO A 125 -16.73 16.70 3.40
N LEU A 126 -15.70 16.70 2.56
CA LEU A 126 -15.16 17.87 1.86
C LEU A 126 -15.67 17.98 0.42
N ALA A 127 -16.65 17.16 0.03
CA ALA A 127 -17.21 17.16 -1.31
C ALA A 127 -17.65 18.58 -1.76
N GLY A 128 -17.20 19.00 -2.94
CA GLY A 128 -17.47 20.31 -3.54
C GLY A 128 -16.62 21.46 -3.00
N GLN A 129 -15.74 21.25 -2.01
CA GLN A 129 -14.81 22.28 -1.54
C GLN A 129 -13.61 22.42 -2.48
N SER A 130 -12.95 23.58 -2.44
CA SER A 130 -11.64 23.74 -3.09
C SER A 130 -10.61 22.79 -2.47
N ASP A 131 -9.60 22.42 -3.26
CA ASP A 131 -8.60 21.44 -2.87
C ASP A 131 -7.20 21.85 -3.35
N GLY A 132 -6.19 21.02 -3.09
CA GLY A 132 -4.81 21.26 -3.49
C GLY A 132 -4.63 21.70 -4.95
N ARG A 133 -5.49 21.25 -5.87
CA ARG A 133 -5.44 21.60 -7.29
C ARG A 133 -5.69 23.09 -7.55
N SER A 134 -6.34 23.79 -6.62
CA SER A 134 -6.46 25.26 -6.64
C SER A 134 -5.14 25.97 -6.32
N TRP A 135 -4.20 25.31 -5.66
CA TRP A 135 -2.84 25.83 -5.39
C TRP A 135 -1.83 25.38 -6.47
N HIS A 136 -1.89 24.13 -6.91
CA HIS A 136 -1.00 23.59 -7.95
C HIS A 136 -1.71 22.48 -8.74
N PRO A 137 -1.65 22.45 -10.09
CA PRO A 137 -2.46 21.53 -10.90
C PRO A 137 -2.21 20.03 -10.61
N LYS A 138 -1.00 19.67 -10.15
CA LYS A 138 -0.64 18.30 -9.75
C LYS A 138 -0.71 18.04 -8.24
N ALA A 139 -1.22 18.98 -7.44
CA ALA A 139 -1.32 18.76 -6.01
C ALA A 139 -2.39 17.74 -5.64
N CYS A 140 -2.12 16.96 -4.60
CA CYS A 140 -3.03 15.98 -4.05
C CYS A 140 -4.36 16.66 -3.62
N PRO A 141 -5.52 16.13 -4.05
CA PRO A 141 -6.83 16.67 -3.65
C PRO A 141 -7.08 16.65 -2.13
N SER A 142 -6.29 15.89 -1.37
CA SER A 142 -6.37 15.91 0.09
C SER A 142 -5.88 17.21 0.73
N LEU A 143 -5.13 18.04 0.00
CA LEU A 143 -4.59 19.29 0.55
C LEU A 143 -5.66 20.37 0.67
N ASP A 144 -5.55 21.13 1.76
CA ASP A 144 -6.15 22.44 1.88
C ASP A 144 -5.35 23.44 1.02
N PRO A 145 -5.96 24.18 0.07
CA PRO A 145 -5.21 25.04 -0.85
C PRO A 145 -4.57 26.26 -0.20
N GLU A 146 -5.11 26.75 0.93
CA GLU A 146 -4.61 27.95 1.59
C GLU A 146 -3.44 27.62 2.52
N THR A 147 -3.62 26.62 3.36
CA THR A 147 -2.66 26.21 4.39
C THR A 147 -1.67 25.16 3.92
N ARG A 148 -1.99 24.45 2.81
CA ARG A 148 -1.23 23.32 2.27
C ARG A 148 -1.12 22.16 3.27
N ALA A 149 -2.01 22.12 4.26
CA ALA A 149 -2.11 21.01 5.20
C ALA A 149 -2.93 19.86 4.59
N CYS A 150 -2.56 18.62 4.92
CA CYS A 150 -3.35 17.46 4.52
C CYS A 150 -4.61 17.35 5.37
N ARG A 151 -5.78 17.46 4.76
CA ARG A 151 -7.08 17.37 5.45
C ARG A 151 -7.44 15.94 5.87
N ALA A 152 -6.68 14.95 5.41
CA ALA A 152 -6.76 13.54 5.81
C ALA A 152 -5.49 13.06 6.54
N TYR A 153 -4.81 13.94 7.30
CA TYR A 153 -3.49 13.66 7.90
C TYR A 153 -3.42 12.33 8.68
N GLU A 154 -4.43 12.05 9.51
CA GLU A 154 -4.52 10.83 10.33
C GLU A 154 -4.83 9.56 9.51
N ARG A 155 -5.34 9.73 8.28
CA ARG A 155 -5.66 8.64 7.35
C ARG A 155 -4.73 8.62 6.13
N ARG A 156 -3.58 9.28 6.22
CA ARG A 156 -2.54 9.23 5.18
C ARG A 156 -2.15 7.77 4.89
N PRO A 157 -2.10 7.37 3.61
CA PRO A 157 -1.62 6.05 3.23
C PRO A 157 -0.13 5.83 3.58
N MET A 158 0.30 4.58 3.56
CA MET A 158 1.65 4.15 3.93
C MET A 158 2.73 4.86 3.11
N ILE A 159 2.49 5.10 1.81
CA ILE A 159 3.44 5.85 0.96
C ILE A 159 3.67 7.28 1.48
N CYS A 160 2.62 7.97 1.93
CA CYS A 160 2.73 9.33 2.48
C CYS A 160 3.38 9.36 3.87
N ARG A 161 3.35 8.25 4.61
CA ARG A 161 3.99 8.13 5.94
C ARG A 161 5.45 7.71 5.87
N SER A 162 5.82 7.04 4.80
CA SER A 162 7.16 6.50 4.59
C SER A 162 8.03 7.40 3.71
N TYR A 163 7.45 8.31 2.94
CA TYR A 163 8.21 9.31 2.20
C TYR A 163 8.79 10.37 3.14
N VAL A 164 10.10 10.50 3.15
CA VAL A 164 10.84 11.43 4.02
C VAL A 164 11.96 12.11 3.26
N SER A 165 12.38 13.28 3.73
CA SER A 165 13.55 13.99 3.20
C SER A 165 14.18 14.85 4.29
N VAL A 166 15.50 14.99 4.23
CA VAL A 166 16.28 15.93 5.04
C VAL A 166 16.45 17.30 4.36
N SER A 167 15.92 17.47 3.15
CA SER A 167 16.03 18.70 2.35
C SER A 167 14.70 19.06 1.69
N ALA A 168 14.11 20.18 2.12
CA ALA A 168 12.92 20.73 1.48
C ALA A 168 13.21 21.18 0.04
N GLN A 169 14.41 21.70 -0.23
CA GLN A 169 14.84 22.08 -1.58
C GLN A 169 14.94 20.87 -2.51
N ALA A 170 15.38 19.72 -2.01
CA ALA A 170 15.40 18.51 -2.81
C ALA A 170 13.97 18.03 -3.13
N CYS A 171 13.04 18.10 -2.17
CA CYS A 171 11.64 17.82 -2.42
C CYS A 171 11.02 18.79 -3.44
N GLU A 172 11.35 20.08 -3.38
CA GLU A 172 10.91 21.08 -4.34
C GLU A 172 11.39 20.74 -5.76
N LYS A 173 12.67 20.41 -5.93
CA LYS A 173 13.22 19.95 -7.22
C LYS A 173 12.48 18.72 -7.75
N VAL A 174 12.30 17.69 -6.91
CA VAL A 174 11.57 16.48 -7.29
C VAL A 174 10.12 16.79 -7.67
N SER A 175 9.46 17.73 -6.98
CA SER A 175 8.10 18.16 -7.32
C SER A 175 7.99 18.87 -8.68
N MET A 176 9.12 19.39 -9.18
CA MET A 176 9.27 19.97 -10.52
C MET A 176 9.84 18.95 -11.53
N GLU A 177 9.83 17.66 -11.20
CA GLU A 177 10.37 16.57 -12.03
C GLU A 177 11.87 16.70 -12.32
N GLN A 178 12.61 17.32 -11.39
CA GLN A 178 14.07 17.41 -11.46
C GLN A 178 14.71 16.38 -10.53
N ASP A 179 15.81 15.79 -10.99
CA ASP A 179 16.60 14.88 -10.16
C ASP A 179 17.21 15.61 -8.97
N ALA A 180 17.03 15.05 -7.77
CA ALA A 180 17.67 15.54 -6.56
C ALA A 180 17.88 14.42 -5.55
N ASP A 181 19.04 14.43 -4.91
CA ASP A 181 19.33 13.58 -3.77
C ASP A 181 18.64 14.10 -2.51
N GLY A 182 18.14 13.19 -1.66
CA GLY A 182 17.62 13.54 -0.34
C GLY A 182 16.26 12.94 0.00
N PRO A 183 15.26 12.99 -0.91
CA PRO A 183 13.99 12.34 -0.66
C PRO A 183 14.11 10.82 -0.84
N GLY A 184 13.48 10.07 0.04
CA GLY A 184 13.49 8.63 0.02
C GLY A 184 12.26 8.04 0.69
N VAL A 185 12.12 6.72 0.55
CA VAL A 185 11.00 5.97 1.12
C VAL A 185 11.54 5.00 2.16
N LEU A 186 11.01 5.08 3.38
CA LEU A 186 11.38 4.19 4.47
C LEU A 186 10.99 2.73 4.17
N ALA A 187 11.75 1.79 4.75
CA ALA A 187 11.60 0.34 4.52
C ALA A 187 10.18 -0.20 4.76
N ALA A 188 9.39 0.48 5.62
CA ALA A 188 8.00 0.13 5.88
C ALA A 188 7.13 0.08 4.62
N GLN A 189 7.41 0.91 3.60
CA GLN A 189 6.69 0.84 2.32
C GLN A 189 7.00 -0.48 1.59
N THR A 190 8.25 -0.90 1.59
CA THR A 190 8.65 -2.18 1.00
C THR A 190 7.96 -3.33 1.73
N THR A 191 7.97 -3.34 3.06
CA THR A 191 7.26 -4.33 3.88
C THR A 191 5.77 -4.36 3.58
N TYR A 192 5.14 -3.19 3.47
CA TYR A 192 3.73 -3.03 3.09
C TYR A 192 3.41 -3.71 1.75
N LEU A 193 4.16 -3.39 0.69
CA LEU A 193 3.95 -3.93 -0.66
C LEU A 193 4.22 -5.43 -0.73
N VAL A 194 5.23 -5.91 0.01
CA VAL A 194 5.56 -7.34 0.10
C VAL A 194 4.47 -8.11 0.84
N ALA A 195 3.95 -7.60 1.96
CA ALA A 195 2.86 -8.22 2.70
C ALA A 195 1.59 -8.35 1.85
N HIS A 196 1.23 -7.29 1.12
CA HIS A 196 0.08 -7.32 0.22
C HIS A 196 0.28 -8.28 -0.97
N SER A 197 1.52 -8.37 -1.47
CA SER A 197 1.87 -9.33 -2.52
C SER A 197 1.81 -10.79 -2.06
N LEU A 198 2.25 -11.09 -0.84
CA LEU A 198 2.10 -12.41 -0.21
C LEU A 198 0.63 -12.79 -0.09
N ALA A 199 -0.22 -11.87 0.39
CA ALA A 199 -1.66 -12.08 0.47
C ALA A 199 -2.27 -12.37 -0.92
N ARG A 200 -1.90 -11.61 -1.95
CA ARG A 200 -2.36 -11.84 -3.33
C ARG A 200 -1.97 -13.20 -3.89
N VAL A 201 -0.77 -13.68 -3.60
CA VAL A 201 -0.32 -15.02 -4.00
C VAL A 201 -1.12 -16.10 -3.26
N ALA A 202 -1.27 -15.96 -1.95
CA ALA A 202 -1.98 -16.94 -1.11
C ALA A 202 -3.49 -17.01 -1.44
N LEU A 203 -4.10 -15.89 -1.85
CA LEU A 203 -5.52 -15.79 -2.18
C LEU A 203 -5.84 -16.08 -3.66
N LYS A 204 -4.85 -16.52 -4.45
CA LYS A 204 -5.06 -16.83 -5.88
C LYS A 204 -6.16 -17.89 -6.06
N GLY A 205 -7.22 -17.52 -6.77
CA GLY A 205 -8.39 -18.38 -7.01
C GLY A 205 -9.41 -18.40 -5.86
N ILE A 206 -9.17 -17.63 -4.79
CA ILE A 206 -10.07 -17.46 -3.64
C ILE A 206 -10.71 -16.07 -3.66
N ALA A 207 -9.88 -15.01 -3.74
CA ALA A 207 -10.34 -13.62 -3.73
C ALA A 207 -9.48 -12.74 -4.65
N LYS A 208 -10.04 -11.62 -5.10
CA LYS A 208 -9.27 -10.58 -5.79
C LYS A 208 -8.59 -9.69 -4.75
N VAL A 209 -7.30 -9.46 -4.95
CA VAL A 209 -6.49 -8.56 -4.12
C VAL A 209 -6.10 -7.39 -5.00
N ASN A 210 -6.84 -6.29 -4.85
CA ASN A 210 -6.71 -5.11 -5.69
C ASN A 210 -5.74 -4.10 -5.07
N THR A 211 -5.25 -3.20 -5.90
CA THR A 211 -4.64 -1.94 -5.48
C THR A 211 -5.30 -0.78 -6.21
N PHE A 212 -5.12 0.42 -5.67
CA PHE A 212 -5.79 1.63 -6.12
C PHE A 212 -4.80 2.77 -6.23
N GLY A 213 -5.07 3.71 -7.14
CA GLY A 213 -4.36 4.97 -7.23
C GLY A 213 -4.87 5.93 -6.17
N MET A 214 -3.98 6.38 -5.30
CA MET A 214 -4.30 7.31 -4.22
C MET A 214 -4.87 8.64 -4.74
N SER A 215 -4.31 9.18 -5.82
CA SER A 215 -4.75 10.46 -6.41
C SER A 215 -6.24 10.40 -6.80
N GLU A 216 -6.62 9.33 -7.51
CA GLU A 216 -7.98 9.14 -8.00
C GLU A 216 -8.99 8.93 -6.86
N ILE A 217 -8.61 8.22 -5.79
CA ILE A 217 -9.46 8.09 -4.59
C ILE A 217 -9.70 9.45 -3.94
N ALA A 218 -8.63 10.24 -3.76
CA ALA A 218 -8.73 11.55 -3.14
C ALA A 218 -9.58 12.49 -4.00
N GLN A 219 -9.38 12.46 -5.31
CA GLN A 219 -10.14 13.25 -6.28
C GLN A 219 -11.62 12.90 -6.26
N ALA A 220 -11.96 11.62 -6.40
CA ALA A 220 -13.35 11.16 -6.43
C ALA A 220 -14.10 11.53 -5.13
N ALA A 221 -13.43 11.46 -3.98
CA ALA A 221 -14.02 11.84 -2.70
C ALA A 221 -14.39 13.34 -2.64
N VAL A 222 -13.50 14.23 -3.08
CA VAL A 222 -13.77 15.68 -3.07
C VAL A 222 -14.69 16.14 -4.20
N GLU A 223 -14.78 15.37 -5.30
CA GLU A 223 -15.74 15.58 -6.39
C GLU A 223 -17.17 15.12 -6.01
N GLY A 224 -17.32 14.38 -4.91
CA GLY A 224 -18.61 13.92 -4.40
C GLY A 224 -19.09 12.61 -5.03
N ASP A 225 -18.22 11.85 -5.68
CA ASP A 225 -18.53 10.50 -6.16
C ASP A 225 -18.83 9.56 -4.99
N SER A 226 -19.63 8.52 -5.23
CA SER A 226 -19.81 7.44 -4.25
C SER A 226 -18.53 6.61 -4.06
N GLU A 227 -18.34 6.01 -2.87
CA GLU A 227 -17.19 5.14 -2.56
C GLU A 227 -17.01 4.02 -3.60
N ALA A 228 -18.13 3.43 -4.04
CA ALA A 228 -18.11 2.34 -5.00
C ALA A 228 -17.56 2.76 -6.37
N GLU A 229 -17.96 3.94 -6.86
CA GLU A 229 -17.42 4.47 -8.12
C GLU A 229 -15.98 4.95 -7.97
N ALA A 230 -15.62 5.57 -6.83
CA ALA A 230 -14.24 5.93 -6.53
C ALA A 230 -13.29 4.73 -6.57
N LEU A 231 -13.65 3.64 -5.87
CA LEU A 231 -12.87 2.38 -5.87
C LEU A 231 -12.80 1.75 -7.27
N LYS A 232 -13.86 1.85 -8.06
CA LYS A 232 -13.90 1.30 -9.41
C LYS A 232 -12.99 2.08 -10.36
N ARG A 233 -13.03 3.41 -10.33
CA ARG A 233 -12.19 4.31 -11.15
C ARG A 233 -10.71 4.19 -10.78
N ALA A 234 -10.40 4.18 -9.48
CA ALA A 234 -9.04 4.15 -8.99
C ALA A 234 -8.35 2.78 -9.09
N ARG A 235 -9.09 1.71 -9.42
CA ARG A 235 -8.54 0.36 -9.42
C ARG A 235 -7.43 0.21 -10.45
N HIS A 236 -6.28 -0.24 -9.99
CA HIS A 236 -5.15 -0.54 -10.85
C HIS A 236 -5.37 -1.78 -11.73
N ASN A 237 -4.60 -1.82 -12.83
CA ASN A 237 -4.42 -3.04 -13.57
C ASN A 237 -3.67 -4.08 -12.70
N PRO A 238 -3.76 -5.39 -13.01
CA PRO A 238 -3.20 -6.44 -12.16
C PRO A 238 -1.69 -6.37 -11.92
N ARG A 239 -0.93 -5.71 -12.81
CA ARG A 239 0.54 -5.63 -12.74
C ARG A 239 1.05 -4.51 -11.83
N SER A 240 0.26 -3.46 -11.58
CA SER A 240 0.74 -2.27 -10.88
C SER A 240 1.39 -2.57 -9.53
N LEU A 241 0.86 -3.50 -8.72
CA LEU A 241 1.49 -3.85 -7.44
C LEU A 241 2.83 -4.57 -7.61
N ASP A 242 3.02 -5.37 -8.66
CA ASP A 242 4.30 -6.04 -8.92
C ASP A 242 5.35 -5.04 -9.40
N ASP A 243 4.94 -4.14 -10.29
CA ASP A 243 5.80 -3.08 -10.83
C ASP A 243 6.20 -2.08 -9.71
N GLU A 244 5.25 -1.66 -8.86
CA GLU A 244 5.51 -0.78 -7.71
C GLU A 244 6.44 -1.44 -6.67
N ARG A 245 6.17 -2.70 -6.31
CA ARG A 245 7.03 -3.44 -5.38
C ARG A 245 8.45 -3.56 -5.91
N LYS A 246 8.62 -3.85 -7.21
CA LYS A 246 9.93 -3.96 -7.83
C LYS A 246 10.69 -2.64 -7.73
N ARG A 247 10.05 -1.51 -8.08
CA ARG A 247 10.62 -0.17 -7.98
C ARG A 247 11.10 0.16 -6.54
N ASN A 248 10.26 -0.10 -5.54
CA ASN A 248 10.61 0.17 -4.14
C ASN A 248 11.73 -0.74 -3.63
N THR A 249 11.75 -1.99 -4.08
CA THR A 249 12.79 -2.95 -3.72
C THR A 249 14.15 -2.56 -4.30
N GLU A 250 14.20 -2.12 -5.56
CA GLU A 250 15.42 -1.64 -6.20
C GLU A 250 15.97 -0.41 -5.48
N GLY A 251 15.11 0.54 -5.11
CA GLY A 251 15.50 1.69 -4.28
C GLY A 251 16.04 1.28 -2.91
N TYR A 252 15.42 0.29 -2.25
CA TYR A 252 15.88 -0.24 -0.97
C TYR A 252 17.27 -0.89 -1.06
N LEU A 253 17.52 -1.70 -2.11
CA LEU A 253 18.82 -2.33 -2.31
C LEU A 253 19.92 -1.30 -2.60
N SER A 254 19.61 -0.32 -3.45
CA SER A 254 20.53 0.78 -3.75
C SER A 254 20.92 1.55 -2.48
N ALA A 255 19.97 1.81 -1.57
CA ALA A 255 20.24 2.47 -0.29
C ALA A 255 21.13 1.63 0.66
N LEU A 256 21.18 0.31 0.48
CA LEU A 256 22.05 -0.60 1.23
C LEU A 256 23.40 -0.86 0.55
N GLY A 257 23.66 -0.27 -0.63
CA GLY A 257 24.88 -0.50 -1.40
C GLY A 257 24.94 -1.87 -2.09
N HIS A 258 23.79 -2.43 -2.44
CA HIS A 258 23.62 -3.68 -3.20
C HIS A 258 22.97 -3.42 -4.56
#